data_AF-A0A955PLX3-F1
#
_entry.id   AF-A0A955PLX3-F1
#
_cell.length_a   1.000
_cell.length_b   1.000
_cell.length_c   1.000
_cell.angle_alpha   90.00
_cell.angle_beta   90.00
_cell.angle_gamma   90.00
#
_symmetry.space_group_name_H-M   'P 1'
#
loop_
_entity.id
_entity.type
_entity.pdbx_description
1 polymer ?
#
loop_
_entity_poly.entity_id
_entity_poly.type
_entity_poly.pdbx_seq_one_letter_code
_entity_poly.pdbx_strand_id
1 'polypeptide(L)'
;MLPKGFPLETFLKYSGLALPRHVSYPMPTAWSDKDGEDYVQKLSETDPNNPLSIYLHIPFCETLCKFCACNRVILKKSFPGAEEKKRKYIDALKKELHLFKEKTQTRRPVMLVHYGGGSPTYLEPEEIAEIQNTITELFNVRPEAEISMEIDPRHADQPLVEMLGRLGFNRISMGIQDFDVQVQEHVHRLQSLEMVKSVTQSCRDAGLGQVNFDLIYGMPYQTLETVRDMVEKAISLGPDRVAFYHYAQIPDKIATQRGMDYTKLPTSEEKLEMFLEACEVFTDNGYDLIGLDHFAKSDDGLAVAYRNGTIQRNFQGMTTHRGLDLVGFGVSSISHLQGVGYWQSEKEAESYEEV
;
A
#
# COMPACT_ATOMS: atom_id res chain seq x y z
N MET A 1 13.13 18.75 19.19
CA MET A 1 12.89 20.21 19.32
C MET A 1 12.45 20.73 17.95
N LEU A 2 11.38 21.54 17.85
CA LEU A 2 10.89 22.03 16.54
C LEU A 2 11.96 22.87 15.82
N PRO A 3 12.10 22.77 14.48
CA PRO A 3 13.01 23.62 13.72
C PRO A 3 12.77 25.10 14.03
N LYS A 4 13.85 25.89 14.12
CA LYS A 4 13.75 27.32 14.41
C LYS A 4 12.86 28.03 13.37
N GLY A 5 11.77 28.64 13.82
CA GLY A 5 10.79 29.30 12.96
C GLY A 5 9.63 28.40 12.51
N PHE A 6 9.52 27.17 13.00
CA PHE A 6 8.34 26.33 12.77
C PHE A 6 7.09 27.04 13.33
N PRO A 7 6.02 27.21 12.53
CA PRO A 7 4.84 27.95 12.94
C PRO A 7 3.95 27.08 13.84
N LEU A 8 4.41 26.76 15.05
CA LEU A 8 3.74 25.83 15.98
C LEU A 8 2.29 26.24 16.25
N GLU A 9 2.04 27.52 16.50
CA GLU A 9 0.69 28.03 16.72
C GLU A 9 -0.23 27.78 15.51
N THR A 10 0.29 27.96 14.30
CA THR A 10 -0.44 27.66 13.06
C THR A 10 -0.69 26.16 12.95
N PHE A 11 0.31 25.33 13.20
CA PHE A 11 0.14 23.88 13.18
C PHE A 11 -0.94 23.45 14.17
N LEU A 12 -0.84 23.82 15.45
CA LEU A 12 -1.80 23.42 16.49
C LEU A 12 -3.23 23.89 16.17
N LYS A 13 -3.37 25.07 15.56
CA LYS A 13 -4.67 25.59 15.10
C LYS A 13 -5.32 24.70 14.03
N TYR A 14 -4.54 24.11 13.12
CA TYR A 14 -5.06 23.34 11.99
C TYR A 14 -4.96 21.81 12.17
N SER A 15 -4.04 21.32 12.99
CA SER A 15 -3.75 19.88 13.15
C SER A 15 -4.87 19.11 13.85
N GLY A 16 -5.67 19.78 14.68
CA GLY A 16 -6.85 19.20 15.33
C GLY A 16 -8.09 19.19 14.44
N LEU A 17 -8.04 19.78 13.25
CA LEU A 17 -9.19 19.81 12.34
C LEU A 17 -9.31 18.48 11.59
N ALA A 18 -10.53 17.97 11.50
CA ALA A 18 -10.86 16.85 10.62
C ALA A 18 -10.85 17.32 9.16
N LEU A 19 -9.67 17.43 8.57
CA LEU A 19 -9.49 17.80 7.16
C LEU A 19 -9.53 16.55 6.26
N PRO A 20 -10.11 16.63 5.04
CA PRO A 20 -10.09 15.53 4.10
C PRO A 20 -8.65 15.16 3.73
N ARG A 21 -8.29 13.87 3.90
CA ARG A 21 -7.03 13.34 3.36
C ARG A 21 -7.22 13.14 1.85
N HIS A 22 -6.68 14.05 1.04
CA HIS A 22 -6.84 14.01 -0.41
C HIS A 22 -6.07 12.85 -1.03
N VAL A 23 -6.73 11.70 -1.14
CA VAL A 23 -6.23 10.53 -1.88
C VAL A 23 -6.40 10.69 -3.39
N SER A 24 -7.39 11.48 -3.81
CA SER A 24 -7.69 11.89 -5.18
C SER A 24 -8.42 13.23 -5.20
N TYR A 25 -8.59 13.81 -6.39
CA TYR A 25 -9.51 14.92 -6.60
C TYR A 25 -10.29 14.72 -7.91
N PRO A 26 -11.65 14.69 -7.87
CA PRO A 26 -12.49 14.75 -6.67
C PRO A 26 -12.31 13.54 -5.74
N MET A 27 -12.66 13.74 -4.47
CA MET A 27 -12.64 12.69 -3.44
C MET A 27 -13.68 11.61 -3.73
N PRO A 28 -13.49 10.34 -3.28
CA PRO A 28 -14.46 9.27 -3.49
C PRO A 28 -15.88 9.58 -2.99
N THR A 29 -16.02 10.39 -1.95
CA THR A 29 -17.31 10.84 -1.41
C THR A 29 -18.09 11.79 -2.33
N ALA A 30 -17.45 12.29 -3.39
CA ALA A 30 -18.05 13.16 -4.39
C ALA A 30 -18.32 12.43 -5.73
N TRP A 31 -18.03 11.13 -5.81
CA TRP A 31 -18.32 10.32 -7.00
C TRP A 31 -19.81 9.97 -7.05
N SER A 32 -20.34 9.74 -8.25
CA SER A 32 -21.74 9.33 -8.44
C SER A 32 -21.87 7.82 -8.48
N ASP A 33 -22.95 7.28 -7.93
CA ASP A 33 -23.32 5.86 -8.01
C ASP A 33 -23.90 5.47 -9.38
N LYS A 34 -23.41 6.06 -10.48
CA LYS A 34 -23.84 5.66 -11.83
C LYS A 34 -23.21 4.32 -12.15
N ASP A 35 -23.96 3.47 -12.85
CA ASP A 35 -23.44 2.21 -13.34
C ASP A 35 -22.20 2.45 -14.21
N GLY A 36 -21.11 1.75 -13.93
CA GLY A 36 -19.82 1.87 -14.62
C GLY A 36 -19.84 1.38 -16.07
N GLU A 37 -21.01 1.31 -16.71
CA GLU A 37 -21.22 0.80 -18.08
C GLU A 37 -20.40 1.57 -19.11
N ASP A 38 -20.09 2.84 -18.85
CA ASP A 38 -19.30 3.66 -19.75
C ASP A 38 -17.79 3.42 -19.64
N TYR A 39 -17.30 2.67 -18.64
CA TYR A 39 -15.86 2.54 -18.38
C TYR A 39 -15.07 2.01 -19.58
N VAL A 40 -15.51 0.91 -20.18
CA VAL A 40 -14.86 0.31 -21.35
C VAL A 40 -14.87 1.27 -22.54
N GLN A 41 -15.98 1.98 -22.74
CA GLN A 41 -16.08 3.01 -23.76
C GLN A 41 -15.14 4.18 -23.48
N LYS A 42 -15.09 4.68 -22.24
CA LYS A 42 -14.21 5.78 -21.84
C LYS A 42 -12.74 5.42 -21.96
N LEU A 43 -12.38 4.18 -21.64
CA LEU A 43 -11.04 3.68 -21.87
C LEU A 43 -10.69 3.65 -23.37
N SER A 44 -11.60 3.25 -24.25
CA SER A 44 -11.33 3.21 -25.70
C SER A 44 -11.26 4.61 -26.34
N GLU A 45 -11.82 5.63 -25.68
CA GLU A 45 -11.69 7.05 -26.05
C GLU A 45 -10.34 7.66 -25.62
N THR A 46 -9.58 7.01 -24.73
CA THR A 46 -8.22 7.47 -24.33
C THR A 46 -7.16 7.17 -25.39
N ASP A 47 -5.98 7.82 -25.28
CA ASP A 47 -4.86 7.56 -26.18
C ASP A 47 -4.41 6.08 -26.09
N PRO A 48 -4.51 5.29 -27.18
CA PRO A 48 -4.12 3.89 -27.20
C PRO A 48 -2.61 3.66 -27.04
N ASN A 49 -1.79 4.71 -27.01
CA ASN A 49 -0.35 4.65 -26.73
C ASN A 49 -0.02 5.02 -25.28
N ASN A 50 -0.95 5.61 -24.53
CA ASN A 50 -0.68 5.97 -23.14
C ASN A 50 -0.41 4.68 -22.32
N PRO A 51 0.66 4.58 -21.52
CA PRO A 51 0.90 3.35 -20.76
C PRO A 51 -0.15 3.12 -19.66
N LEU A 52 -0.25 1.86 -19.23
CA LEU A 52 -1.15 1.42 -18.16
C LEU A 52 -0.38 1.12 -16.87
N SER A 53 -1.07 1.36 -15.76
CA SER A 53 -0.79 0.82 -14.44
C SER A 53 -1.89 -0.16 -14.07
N ILE A 54 -1.54 -1.40 -13.74
CA ILE A 54 -2.48 -2.41 -13.23
C ILE A 54 -2.40 -2.43 -11.71
N TYR A 55 -3.56 -2.37 -11.06
CA TYR A 55 -3.70 -2.62 -9.63
C TYR A 55 -4.56 -3.86 -9.39
N LEU A 56 -4.09 -4.73 -8.50
CA LEU A 56 -4.85 -5.89 -8.03
C LEU A 56 -5.10 -5.76 -6.54
N HIS A 57 -6.37 -5.89 -6.15
CA HIS A 57 -6.76 -5.95 -4.75
C HIS A 57 -6.89 -7.39 -4.27
N ILE A 58 -6.07 -7.81 -3.31
CA ILE A 58 -6.16 -9.09 -2.62
C ILE A 58 -6.67 -8.84 -1.19
N PRO A 59 -7.95 -9.12 -0.88
CA PRO A 59 -8.58 -8.60 0.33
C PRO A 59 -8.22 -9.41 1.59
N PHE A 60 -7.62 -10.59 1.47
CA PHE A 60 -7.52 -11.51 2.59
C PHE A 60 -6.44 -11.12 3.60
N CYS A 61 -6.75 -11.31 4.88
CA CYS A 61 -5.83 -11.16 6.00
C CYS A 61 -6.09 -12.26 7.02
N GLU A 62 -5.04 -12.92 7.50
CA GLU A 62 -5.18 -13.95 8.53
C GLU A 62 -5.40 -13.36 9.93
N THR A 63 -4.79 -12.21 10.20
CA THR A 63 -4.87 -11.53 11.51
C THR A 63 -5.57 -10.18 11.39
N LEU A 64 -6.45 -9.91 12.34
CA LEU A 64 -7.08 -8.61 12.48
C LEU A 64 -6.17 -7.62 13.23
N CYS A 65 -5.47 -6.76 12.48
CA CYS A 65 -4.74 -5.63 13.05
C CYS A 65 -5.74 -4.51 13.44
N LYS A 66 -5.70 -4.05 14.69
CA LYS A 66 -6.68 -3.07 15.21
C LYS A 66 -6.56 -1.69 14.58
N PHE A 67 -5.35 -1.25 14.21
CA PHE A 67 -5.14 0.06 13.59
C PHE A 67 -5.67 0.13 12.15
N CYS A 68 -5.77 -1.02 11.46
CA CYS A 68 -5.87 -1.06 10.01
C CYS A 68 -7.25 -0.59 9.51
N ALA A 69 -7.24 0.30 8.51
CA ALA A 69 -8.42 0.86 7.85
C ALA A 69 -8.58 0.39 6.38
N CYS A 70 -7.75 -0.53 5.92
CA CYS A 70 -7.82 -1.07 4.55
C CYS A 70 -9.11 -1.87 4.35
N ASN A 71 -9.64 -1.88 3.11
CA ASN A 71 -10.64 -2.85 2.70
C ASN A 71 -9.99 -4.24 2.75
N ARG A 72 -10.56 -5.13 3.57
CA ARG A 72 -10.01 -6.45 3.84
C ARG A 72 -11.07 -7.40 4.36
N VAL A 73 -10.84 -8.68 4.16
CA VAL A 73 -11.62 -9.80 4.70
C VAL A 73 -10.70 -10.57 5.65
N ILE A 74 -11.12 -10.69 6.91
CA ILE A 74 -10.39 -11.54 7.87
C ILE A 74 -10.79 -13.00 7.63
N LEU A 75 -9.84 -13.79 7.14
CA LEU A 75 -10.02 -15.19 6.81
C LEU A 75 -8.85 -15.97 7.40
N LYS A 76 -9.08 -16.71 8.49
CA LYS A 76 -8.04 -17.57 9.05
C LYS A 76 -7.92 -18.82 8.18
N LYS A 77 -6.70 -19.25 7.88
CA LYS A 77 -6.46 -20.46 7.07
C LYS A 77 -7.09 -21.71 7.69
N SER A 78 -7.23 -21.73 9.02
CA SER A 78 -7.87 -22.82 9.78
C SER A 78 -9.40 -22.83 9.74
N PHE A 79 -10.07 -21.81 9.20
CA PHE A 79 -11.52 -21.78 9.13
C PHE A 79 -12.05 -22.76 8.06
N PRO A 80 -13.10 -23.54 8.34
CA PRO A 80 -13.75 -24.37 7.33
C PRO A 80 -14.20 -23.52 6.13
N GLY A 81 -13.86 -23.97 4.92
CA GLY A 81 -14.18 -23.26 3.68
C GLY A 81 -13.27 -22.06 3.35
N ALA A 82 -12.21 -21.80 4.13
CA ALA A 82 -11.28 -20.71 3.83
C ALA A 82 -10.60 -20.88 2.46
N GLU A 83 -10.16 -22.10 2.15
CA GLU A 83 -9.55 -22.41 0.85
C GLU A 83 -10.54 -22.23 -0.31
N GLU A 84 -11.79 -22.69 -0.14
CA GLU A 84 -12.85 -22.55 -1.14
C GLU A 84 -13.18 -21.07 -1.40
N LYS A 85 -13.32 -20.26 -0.34
CA LYS A 85 -13.59 -18.82 -0.45
C LYS A 85 -12.42 -18.09 -1.12
N LYS A 86 -11.18 -18.38 -0.72
CA LYS A 86 -9.98 -17.84 -1.38
C LYS A 86 -9.94 -18.24 -2.85
N ARG A 87 -10.25 -19.50 -3.18
CA ARG A 87 -10.21 -19.99 -4.55
C ARG A 87 -11.26 -19.31 -5.42
N LYS A 88 -12.50 -19.23 -4.94
CA LYS A 88 -13.61 -18.55 -5.63
C LYS A 88 -13.27 -17.10 -5.98
N TYR A 89 -12.64 -16.37 -5.06
CA TYR A 89 -12.19 -15.00 -5.32
C TYR A 89 -11.12 -14.92 -6.42
N ILE A 90 -10.15 -15.83 -6.41
CA ILE A 90 -9.09 -15.86 -7.45
C ILE A 90 -9.67 -16.19 -8.82
N ASP A 91 -10.62 -17.11 -8.89
CA ASP A 91 -11.31 -17.44 -10.14
C ASP A 91 -12.12 -16.24 -10.67
N ALA A 92 -12.82 -15.52 -9.78
CA ALA A 92 -13.51 -14.29 -10.13
C ALA A 92 -12.55 -13.20 -10.64
N LEU A 93 -11.41 -12.99 -9.96
CA LEU A 93 -10.38 -12.04 -10.37
C LEU A 93 -9.83 -12.36 -11.76
N LYS A 94 -9.50 -13.63 -12.02
CA LYS A 94 -9.04 -14.07 -13.35
C LYS A 94 -10.11 -13.88 -14.42
N LYS A 95 -11.36 -14.20 -14.11
CA LYS A 95 -12.50 -13.97 -15.00
C LYS A 95 -12.63 -12.48 -15.34
N GLU A 96 -12.49 -11.58 -14.37
CA GLU A 96 -12.50 -10.12 -14.60
C GLU A 96 -11.36 -9.69 -15.55
N LEU A 97 -10.14 -10.19 -15.34
CA LEU A 97 -8.99 -9.90 -16.22
C LEU A 97 -9.25 -10.35 -17.67
N HIS A 98 -9.78 -11.56 -17.85
CA HIS A 98 -10.14 -12.08 -19.17
C HIS A 98 -11.25 -11.25 -19.85
N LEU A 99 -12.32 -10.93 -19.13
CA LEU A 99 -13.42 -10.11 -19.64
C LEU A 99 -12.95 -8.72 -20.04
N PHE A 100 -12.13 -8.07 -19.20
CA PHE A 100 -11.55 -6.78 -19.53
C PHE A 100 -10.69 -6.85 -20.79
N LYS A 101 -9.86 -7.88 -20.93
CA LYS A 101 -9.05 -8.09 -22.14
C LYS A 101 -9.92 -8.30 -23.38
N GLU A 102 -10.97 -9.10 -23.28
CA GLU A 102 -11.90 -9.37 -24.38
C GLU A 102 -12.62 -8.09 -24.85
N LYS A 103 -13.13 -7.30 -23.90
CA LYS A 103 -13.92 -6.09 -24.18
C LYS A 103 -13.09 -4.94 -24.70
N THR A 104 -11.85 -4.79 -24.21
CA THR A 104 -11.00 -3.64 -24.56
C THR A 104 -10.06 -3.94 -25.72
N GLN A 105 -9.70 -5.21 -25.91
CA GLN A 105 -8.66 -5.67 -26.84
C GLN A 105 -7.35 -4.88 -26.73
N THR A 106 -7.11 -4.24 -25.58
CA THR A 106 -6.03 -3.26 -25.43
C THR A 106 -4.65 -3.91 -25.67
N ARG A 107 -3.78 -3.18 -26.36
CA ARG A 107 -2.37 -3.54 -26.58
C ARG A 107 -1.42 -2.53 -25.94
N ARG A 108 -1.97 -1.61 -25.14
CA ARG A 108 -1.23 -0.57 -24.42
C ARG A 108 -0.10 -1.20 -23.59
N PRO A 109 1.09 -0.57 -23.54
CA PRO A 109 2.18 -1.06 -22.71
C PRO A 109 1.80 -0.94 -21.23
N VAL A 110 2.01 -1.98 -20.45
CA VAL A 110 1.84 -1.94 -18.98
C VAL A 110 3.21 -1.70 -18.36
N MET A 111 3.32 -0.61 -17.60
CA MET A 111 4.57 -0.17 -16.97
C MET A 111 4.58 -0.40 -15.45
N LEU A 112 3.40 -0.53 -14.84
CA LEU A 112 3.25 -0.82 -13.42
C LEU A 112 2.26 -1.97 -13.23
N VAL A 113 2.61 -2.90 -12.35
CA VAL A 113 1.68 -3.88 -11.78
C VAL A 113 1.85 -3.83 -10.27
N HIS A 114 0.77 -3.62 -9.53
CA HIS A 114 0.81 -3.52 -8.08
C HIS A 114 -0.24 -4.42 -7.42
N TYR A 115 0.22 -5.31 -6.56
CA TYR A 115 -0.61 -6.15 -5.71
C TYR A 115 -0.70 -5.51 -4.33
N GLY A 116 -1.90 -5.14 -3.90
CA GLY A 116 -2.14 -4.58 -2.57
C GLY A 116 -3.44 -5.08 -1.95
N GLY A 117 -3.88 -4.41 -0.89
CA GLY A 117 -5.22 -4.57 -0.32
C GLY A 117 -5.22 -4.99 1.15
N GLY A 118 -5.60 -6.23 1.41
CA GLY A 118 -5.41 -6.87 2.71
C GLY A 118 -3.95 -7.29 2.87
N SER A 119 -3.64 -8.51 2.45
CA SER A 119 -2.28 -9.05 2.44
C SER A 119 -2.13 -9.96 1.21
N PRO A 120 -1.53 -9.48 0.11
CA PRO A 120 -1.22 -10.34 -1.05
C PRO A 120 -0.47 -11.62 -0.68
N THR A 121 0.43 -11.56 0.31
CA THR A 121 1.15 -12.74 0.86
C THR A 121 0.29 -13.68 1.70
N TYR A 122 -1.03 -13.46 1.77
CA TYR A 122 -1.97 -14.48 2.26
C TYR A 122 -2.07 -15.65 1.27
N LEU A 123 -1.93 -15.35 -0.03
CA LEU A 123 -1.99 -16.33 -1.10
C LEU A 123 -0.79 -17.28 -1.04
N GLU A 124 -1.02 -18.52 -1.45
CA GLU A 124 0.05 -19.50 -1.61
C GLU A 124 0.88 -19.18 -2.87
N PRO A 125 2.16 -19.59 -2.92
CA PRO A 125 3.05 -19.28 -4.04
C PRO A 125 2.49 -19.62 -5.42
N GLU A 126 1.83 -20.78 -5.54
CA GLU A 126 1.25 -21.26 -6.79
C GLU A 126 0.09 -20.36 -7.27
N GLU A 127 -0.67 -19.79 -6.34
CA GLU A 127 -1.80 -18.91 -6.63
C GLU A 127 -1.32 -17.55 -7.12
N ILE A 128 -0.23 -17.02 -6.53
CA ILE A 128 0.40 -15.79 -6.99
C ILE A 128 0.95 -16.00 -8.41
N ALA A 129 1.61 -17.13 -8.66
CA ALA A 129 2.10 -17.49 -9.99
C ALA A 129 0.96 -17.60 -11.01
N GLU A 130 -0.16 -18.22 -10.64
CA GLU A 130 -1.34 -18.32 -11.49
C GLU A 130 -1.88 -16.94 -11.92
N ILE A 131 -2.03 -16.01 -10.97
CA ILE A 131 -2.52 -14.65 -11.24
C ILE A 131 -1.50 -13.87 -12.11
N GLN A 132 -0.22 -13.92 -11.75
CA GLN A 132 0.82 -13.20 -12.47
C GLN A 132 0.99 -13.72 -13.90
N ASN A 133 0.96 -15.03 -14.11
CA ASN A 133 1.00 -15.63 -15.44
C ASN A 133 -0.20 -15.15 -16.27
N THR A 134 -1.41 -15.17 -15.69
CA THR A 134 -2.63 -14.65 -16.35
C THR A 134 -2.44 -13.19 -16.80
N ILE A 135 -1.86 -12.32 -15.97
CA ILE A 135 -1.59 -10.93 -16.35
C ILE A 135 -0.59 -10.86 -17.52
N THR A 136 0.53 -11.58 -17.42
CA THR A 136 1.58 -11.53 -18.46
C THR A 136 1.15 -12.16 -19.79
N GLU A 137 0.19 -13.09 -19.76
CA GLU A 137 -0.42 -13.67 -20.95
C GLU A 137 -1.42 -12.72 -21.62
N LEU A 138 -2.22 -11.99 -20.82
CA LEU A 138 -3.29 -11.12 -21.34
C LEU A 138 -2.79 -9.72 -21.72
N PHE A 139 -1.77 -9.20 -21.03
CA PHE A 139 -1.35 -7.81 -21.16
C PHE A 139 0.11 -7.68 -21.64
N ASN A 140 0.39 -6.58 -22.34
CA ASN A 140 1.74 -6.26 -22.80
C ASN A 140 2.57 -5.66 -21.65
N VAL A 141 2.89 -6.48 -20.65
CA VAL A 141 3.76 -6.10 -19.54
C VAL A 141 5.18 -5.92 -20.06
N ARG A 142 5.70 -4.71 -19.88
CA ARG A 142 7.02 -4.34 -20.39
C ARG A 142 8.13 -4.99 -19.56
N PRO A 143 9.25 -5.42 -20.17
CA PRO A 143 10.39 -5.97 -19.41
C PRO A 143 10.91 -5.01 -18.33
N GLU A 144 10.82 -3.71 -18.58
CA GLU A 144 11.18 -2.62 -17.68
C GLU A 144 10.08 -2.22 -16.68
N ALA A 145 8.94 -2.93 -16.65
CA ALA A 145 7.84 -2.60 -15.76
C ALA A 145 8.21 -2.80 -14.27
N GLU A 146 7.71 -1.92 -13.42
CA GLU A 146 7.75 -2.12 -11.97
C GLU A 146 6.62 -3.08 -11.59
N ILE A 147 6.97 -4.24 -11.05
CA ILE A 147 6.04 -5.26 -10.58
C ILE A 147 6.21 -5.34 -9.07
N SER A 148 5.18 -4.95 -8.35
CA SER A 148 5.27 -4.65 -6.93
C SER A 148 4.19 -5.33 -6.10
N MET A 149 4.51 -5.62 -4.84
CA MET A 149 3.61 -6.29 -3.91
C MET A 149 3.72 -5.71 -2.50
N GLU A 150 2.58 -5.48 -1.84
CA GLU A 150 2.51 -5.31 -0.39
C GLU A 150 2.67 -6.67 0.31
N ILE A 151 3.56 -6.76 1.29
CA ILE A 151 3.90 -7.99 2.00
C ILE A 151 3.75 -7.84 3.52
N ASP A 152 3.21 -8.89 4.15
CA ASP A 152 3.27 -9.06 5.60
C ASP A 152 4.48 -9.95 5.95
N PRO A 153 5.48 -9.47 6.71
CA PRO A 153 6.68 -10.24 7.01
C PRO A 153 6.41 -11.55 7.76
N ARG A 154 5.24 -11.68 8.41
CA ARG A 154 4.82 -12.90 9.11
C ARG A 154 4.43 -14.04 8.16
N HIS A 155 4.18 -13.71 6.89
CA HIS A 155 3.77 -14.64 5.84
C HIS A 155 4.64 -14.50 4.58
N ALA A 156 5.88 -14.03 4.71
CA ALA A 156 6.80 -13.76 3.60
C ALA A 156 8.11 -14.55 3.79
N ASP A 157 8.02 -15.86 3.88
CA ASP A 157 9.20 -16.71 4.04
C ASP A 157 10.10 -16.71 2.79
N GLN A 158 11.31 -17.24 2.94
CA GLN A 158 12.30 -17.25 1.86
C GLN A 158 11.79 -17.94 0.58
N PRO A 159 11.16 -19.14 0.63
CA PRO A 159 10.61 -19.78 -0.57
C PRO A 159 9.62 -18.91 -1.35
N LEU A 160 8.70 -18.22 -0.64
CA LEU A 160 7.76 -17.30 -1.27
C LEU A 160 8.49 -16.13 -1.93
N VAL A 161 9.44 -15.51 -1.23
CA VAL A 161 10.19 -14.35 -1.74
C VAL A 161 11.03 -14.70 -2.98
N GLU A 162 11.71 -15.85 -2.98
CA GLU A 162 12.45 -16.34 -4.14
C GLU A 162 11.52 -16.59 -5.34
N MET A 163 10.31 -17.10 -5.08
CA MET A 163 9.29 -17.30 -6.10
C MET A 163 8.81 -15.97 -6.69
N LEU A 164 8.58 -14.93 -5.87
CA LEU A 164 8.27 -13.59 -6.34
C LEU A 164 9.37 -13.04 -7.28
N GLY A 165 10.64 -13.21 -6.93
CA GLY A 165 11.76 -12.83 -7.80
C GLY A 165 11.71 -13.55 -9.16
N ARG A 166 11.43 -14.86 -9.18
CA ARG A 166 11.27 -15.64 -10.43
C ARG A 166 10.07 -15.19 -11.28
N LEU A 167 9.03 -14.65 -10.65
CA LEU A 167 7.85 -14.10 -11.32
C LEU A 167 8.04 -12.65 -11.84
N GLY A 168 9.22 -12.06 -11.61
CA GLY A 168 9.56 -10.73 -12.09
C GLY A 168 9.18 -9.59 -11.14
N PHE A 169 8.75 -9.88 -9.91
CA PHE A 169 8.58 -8.83 -8.89
C PHE A 169 9.93 -8.19 -8.60
N ASN A 170 9.96 -6.87 -8.58
CA ASN A 170 11.20 -6.09 -8.41
C ASN A 170 11.09 -4.99 -7.34
N ARG A 171 9.90 -4.83 -6.74
CA ARG A 171 9.64 -3.91 -5.63
C ARG A 171 8.69 -4.52 -4.60
N ILE A 172 8.94 -4.26 -3.32
CA ILE A 172 8.02 -4.67 -2.24
C ILE A 172 7.71 -3.50 -1.30
N SER A 173 6.55 -3.57 -0.65
CA SER A 173 6.18 -2.73 0.48
C SER A 173 5.90 -3.60 1.69
N MET A 174 6.72 -3.52 2.73
CA MET A 174 6.62 -4.38 3.89
C MET A 174 5.90 -3.67 5.04
N GLY A 175 4.78 -4.24 5.47
CA GLY A 175 4.01 -3.74 6.60
C GLY A 175 4.67 -4.03 7.94
N ILE A 176 5.43 -3.10 8.51
CA ILE A 176 6.11 -3.27 9.80
C ILE A 176 5.33 -2.59 10.93
N GLN A 177 4.93 -1.34 10.70
CA GLN A 177 4.12 -0.50 11.58
C GLN A 177 4.84 -0.04 12.84
N ASP A 178 5.37 -0.98 13.66
CA ASP A 178 6.13 -0.72 14.87
C ASP A 178 7.01 -1.93 15.26
N PHE A 179 8.07 -1.70 16.05
CA PHE A 179 8.94 -2.72 16.66
C PHE A 179 8.77 -2.86 18.17
N ASP A 180 8.08 -1.92 18.84
CA ASP A 180 7.82 -1.97 20.26
C ASP A 180 6.77 -3.05 20.58
N VAL A 181 7.11 -3.96 21.49
CA VAL A 181 6.28 -5.13 21.82
C VAL A 181 4.95 -4.70 22.44
N GLN A 182 4.93 -3.66 23.28
CA GLN A 182 3.70 -3.19 23.91
C GLN A 182 2.74 -2.61 22.87
N VAL A 183 3.25 -1.81 21.92
CA VAL A 183 2.46 -1.29 20.81
C VAL A 183 1.95 -2.43 19.92
N GLN A 184 2.82 -3.37 19.55
CA GLN A 184 2.48 -4.53 18.71
C GLN A 184 1.40 -5.43 19.33
N GLU A 185 1.55 -5.78 20.62
CA GLU A 185 0.55 -6.54 21.37
C GLU A 185 -0.78 -5.79 21.40
N HIS A 186 -0.74 -4.48 21.65
CA HIS A 186 -1.96 -3.68 21.71
C HIS A 186 -2.73 -3.70 20.40
N VAL A 187 -2.03 -3.59 19.27
CA VAL A 187 -2.65 -3.54 17.94
C VAL A 187 -2.84 -4.91 17.26
N HIS A 188 -2.50 -6.00 17.95
CA HIS A 188 -2.58 -7.38 17.47
C HIS A 188 -1.70 -7.65 16.23
N ARG A 189 -0.45 -7.16 16.25
CA ARG A 189 0.51 -7.33 15.16
C ARG A 189 1.91 -7.58 15.71
N LEU A 190 2.13 -8.80 16.21
CA LEU A 190 3.43 -9.24 16.72
C LEU A 190 4.36 -9.70 15.59
N GLN A 191 5.55 -9.11 15.51
CA GLN A 191 6.67 -9.53 14.66
C GLN A 191 8.00 -9.08 15.28
N SER A 192 9.04 -9.88 15.14
CA SER A 192 10.37 -9.53 15.64
C SER A 192 11.18 -8.73 14.62
N LEU A 193 12.15 -7.95 15.11
CA LEU A 193 13.14 -7.29 14.27
C LEU A 193 13.90 -8.30 13.39
N GLU A 194 14.28 -9.46 13.96
CA GLU A 194 14.99 -10.52 13.24
C GLU A 194 14.15 -11.13 12.10
N MET A 195 12.84 -11.24 12.28
CA MET A 195 11.94 -11.67 11.20
C MET A 195 11.98 -10.67 10.04
N VAL A 196 11.77 -9.38 10.33
CA VAL A 196 11.81 -8.31 9.31
C VAL A 196 13.17 -8.27 8.61
N LYS A 197 14.26 -8.41 9.36
CA LYS A 197 15.63 -8.48 8.83
C LYS A 197 15.81 -9.66 7.87
N SER A 198 15.36 -10.85 8.27
CA SER A 198 15.44 -12.07 7.46
C SER A 198 14.66 -11.95 6.15
N VAL A 199 13.43 -11.45 6.20
CA VAL A 199 12.62 -11.22 5.00
C VAL A 199 13.25 -10.15 4.12
N THR A 200 13.74 -9.05 4.69
CA THR A 200 14.41 -7.99 3.93
C THR A 200 15.63 -8.51 3.19
N GLN A 201 16.47 -9.31 3.85
CA GLN A 201 17.63 -9.93 3.22
C GLN A 201 17.19 -10.89 2.10
N SER A 202 16.18 -11.72 2.35
CA SER A 202 15.63 -12.64 1.35
C SER A 202 15.12 -11.88 0.11
N CYS A 203 14.47 -10.73 0.29
CA CYS A 203 14.02 -9.88 -0.81
C CYS A 203 15.20 -9.39 -1.66
N ARG A 204 16.28 -8.94 -1.00
CA ARG A 204 17.49 -8.48 -1.69
C ARG A 204 18.17 -9.61 -2.45
N ASP A 205 18.31 -10.78 -1.83
CA ASP A 205 18.95 -11.96 -2.45
C ASP A 205 18.15 -12.48 -3.66
N ALA A 206 16.83 -12.36 -3.62
CA ALA A 206 15.94 -12.72 -4.73
C ALA A 206 15.80 -11.63 -5.81
N GLY A 207 16.50 -10.50 -5.69
CA GLY A 207 16.49 -9.43 -6.70
C GLY A 207 15.33 -8.45 -6.59
N LEU A 208 14.55 -8.47 -5.51
CA LEU A 208 13.51 -7.48 -5.20
C LEU A 208 14.18 -6.23 -4.61
N GLY A 209 14.87 -5.49 -5.49
CA GLY A 209 15.84 -4.47 -5.13
C GLY A 209 15.27 -3.18 -4.54
N GLN A 210 13.97 -2.90 -4.72
CA GLN A 210 13.33 -1.72 -4.12
C GLN A 210 12.46 -2.13 -2.93
N VAL A 211 12.98 -1.94 -1.72
CA VAL A 211 12.28 -2.28 -0.47
C VAL A 211 11.69 -1.01 0.16
N ASN A 212 10.36 -0.95 0.28
CA ASN A 212 9.67 0.04 1.10
C ASN A 212 9.26 -0.54 2.45
N PHE A 213 9.38 0.25 3.52
CA PHE A 213 8.82 -0.08 4.82
C PHE A 213 7.63 0.82 5.16
N ASP A 214 6.52 0.22 5.58
CA ASP A 214 5.38 0.96 6.12
C ASP A 214 5.48 0.98 7.64
N LEU A 215 5.56 2.19 8.21
CA LEU A 215 5.64 2.49 9.63
C LEU A 215 4.45 3.39 10.03
N ILE A 216 4.03 3.35 11.29
CA ILE A 216 2.92 4.17 11.78
C ILE A 216 3.34 4.91 13.04
N TYR A 217 3.02 6.20 13.13
CA TYR A 217 3.16 6.98 14.36
C TYR A 217 1.82 7.51 14.88
N GLY A 218 1.78 7.85 16.17
CA GLY A 218 0.58 8.33 16.85
C GLY A 218 -0.38 7.22 17.30
N MET A 219 0.07 5.96 17.36
CA MET A 219 -0.67 4.84 17.95
C MET A 219 -0.61 4.88 19.49
N PRO A 220 -1.55 4.22 20.19
CA PRO A 220 -1.50 4.09 21.64
C PRO A 220 -0.18 3.50 22.12
N TYR A 221 0.30 3.97 23.27
CA TYR A 221 1.55 3.56 23.93
C TYR A 221 2.85 4.01 23.26
N GLN A 222 2.81 4.62 22.07
CA GLN A 222 4.01 5.23 21.51
C GLN A 222 4.43 6.47 22.32
N THR A 223 5.73 6.63 22.51
CA THR A 223 6.37 7.85 23.02
C THR A 223 7.39 8.35 22.00
N LEU A 224 7.97 9.53 22.24
CA LEU A 224 9.02 10.06 21.38
C LEU A 224 10.22 9.10 21.29
N GLU A 225 10.59 8.50 22.42
CA GLU A 225 11.69 7.54 22.53
C GLU A 225 11.40 6.25 21.76
N THR A 226 10.20 5.68 21.86
CA THR A 226 9.86 4.45 21.13
C THR A 226 9.76 4.69 19.63
N VAL A 227 9.27 5.87 19.20
CA VAL A 227 9.25 6.24 17.78
C VAL A 227 10.66 6.42 17.23
N ARG A 228 11.55 7.09 17.99
CA ARG A 228 12.97 7.21 17.62
C ARG A 228 13.61 5.83 17.46
N ASP A 229 13.44 4.94 18.44
CA ASP A 229 13.96 3.57 18.40
C ASP A 229 13.41 2.77 17.21
N MET A 230 12.10 2.90 16.91
CA MET A 230 11.50 2.29 15.73
C MET A 230 12.14 2.78 14.42
N VAL A 231 12.39 4.08 14.29
CA VAL A 231 13.02 4.69 13.11
C VAL A 231 14.48 4.24 12.97
N GLU A 232 15.25 4.26 14.07
CA GLU A 232 16.65 3.80 14.09
C GLU A 232 16.74 2.31 13.71
N LYS A 233 15.84 1.47 14.24
CA LYS A 233 15.72 0.06 13.84
C LYS A 233 15.40 -0.09 12.37
N ALA A 234 14.42 0.65 11.84
CA ALA A 234 14.08 0.61 10.43
C ALA A 234 15.28 0.98 9.53
N ILE A 235 15.98 2.08 9.84
CA ILE A 235 17.20 2.51 9.13
C ILE A 235 18.27 1.42 9.17
N SER A 236 18.44 0.73 10.31
CA SER A 236 19.44 -0.34 10.45
C SER A 236 19.22 -1.53 9.51
N LEU A 237 17.99 -1.73 9.03
CA LEU A 237 17.65 -2.75 8.04
C LEU A 237 17.78 -2.24 6.59
N GLY A 238 18.06 -0.95 6.43
CA GLY A 238 18.42 -0.28 5.18
C GLY A 238 17.35 -0.27 4.09
N PRO A 239 16.06 0.02 4.37
CA PRO A 239 15.03 0.12 3.34
C PRO A 239 15.37 1.22 2.34
N ASP A 240 14.91 1.11 1.11
CA ASP A 240 15.14 2.11 0.07
C ASP A 240 14.13 3.25 0.17
N ARG A 241 12.92 2.94 0.65
CA ARG A 241 11.85 3.90 0.94
C ARG A 241 11.18 3.61 2.28
N VAL A 242 10.60 4.63 2.88
CA VAL A 242 9.75 4.51 4.07
C VAL A 242 8.49 5.32 3.87
N ALA A 243 7.34 4.70 4.13
CA ALA A 243 6.08 5.39 4.31
C ALA A 243 5.73 5.43 5.80
N PHE A 244 5.77 6.61 6.39
CA PHE A 244 5.67 6.86 7.83
C PHE A 244 4.32 7.48 8.18
N TYR A 245 3.27 6.66 8.15
CA TYR A 245 1.90 7.12 8.22
C TYR A 245 1.49 7.62 9.60
N HIS A 246 0.76 8.73 9.64
CA HIS A 246 -0.01 9.08 10.84
C HIS A 246 -1.17 8.10 11.05
N TYR A 247 -1.33 7.61 12.29
CA TYR A 247 -2.46 6.77 12.67
C TYR A 247 -3.80 7.51 12.51
N ALA A 248 -4.63 7.02 11.58
CA ALA A 248 -5.98 7.53 11.36
C ALA A 248 -6.98 6.86 12.32
N GLN A 249 -7.38 7.60 13.35
CA GLN A 249 -8.40 7.20 14.31
C GLN A 249 -9.82 7.47 13.79
N ILE A 250 -10.55 6.42 13.40
CA ILE A 250 -11.92 6.47 12.88
C ILE A 250 -12.78 5.28 13.39
N PRO A 251 -12.89 5.03 14.71
CA PRO A 251 -13.59 3.86 15.28
C PRO A 251 -15.08 3.77 14.95
N ASP A 252 -15.71 4.89 14.62
CA ASP A 252 -17.11 4.92 14.20
C ASP A 252 -17.30 4.26 12.84
N LYS A 253 -16.32 4.42 11.94
CA LYS A 253 -16.31 3.82 10.60
C LYS A 253 -15.65 2.45 10.57
N ILE A 254 -14.58 2.26 11.36
CA ILE A 254 -13.77 1.04 11.36
C ILE A 254 -13.91 0.37 12.72
N ALA A 255 -14.85 -0.58 12.81
CA ALA A 255 -15.22 -1.23 14.06
C ALA A 255 -14.04 -1.93 14.77
N THR A 256 -13.03 -2.36 14.03
CA THR A 256 -11.85 -3.06 14.53
C THR A 256 -10.94 -2.16 15.37
N GLN A 257 -11.00 -0.83 15.15
CA GLN A 257 -10.31 0.16 15.97
C GLN A 257 -11.00 0.39 17.33
N ARG A 258 -12.24 -0.06 17.56
CA ARG A 258 -12.95 0.16 18.84
C ARG A 258 -12.26 -0.52 20.03
N GLY A 259 -11.44 -1.53 19.79
CA GLY A 259 -10.66 -2.24 20.81
C GLY A 259 -9.30 -1.59 21.13
N MET A 260 -9.03 -0.38 20.64
CA MET A 260 -7.83 0.40 20.94
C MET A 260 -8.00 1.18 22.25
N ASP A 261 -6.92 1.35 23.02
CA ASP A 261 -6.91 2.11 24.26
C ASP A 261 -6.64 3.59 23.96
N TYR A 262 -7.72 4.32 23.76
CA TYR A 262 -7.66 5.74 23.44
C TYR A 262 -7.16 6.63 24.59
N THR A 263 -7.08 6.12 25.82
CA THR A 263 -6.50 6.86 26.96
C THR A 263 -4.98 6.95 26.89
N LYS A 264 -4.37 6.14 26.01
CA LYS A 264 -2.91 6.05 25.79
C LYS A 264 -2.49 6.61 24.45
N LEU A 265 -3.38 7.31 23.75
CA LEU A 265 -3.03 8.01 22.54
C LEU A 265 -2.15 9.23 22.85
N PRO A 266 -1.09 9.45 22.07
CA PRO A 266 -0.34 10.70 22.12
C PRO A 266 -1.24 11.88 21.73
N THR A 267 -1.00 13.03 22.37
CA THR A 267 -1.59 14.32 22.05
C THR A 267 -1.17 14.82 20.67
N SER A 268 -1.83 15.86 20.15
CA SER A 268 -1.46 16.44 18.85
C SER A 268 -0.04 17.03 18.84
N GLU A 269 0.42 17.55 19.97
CA GLU A 269 1.77 18.08 20.14
C GLU A 269 2.80 16.95 20.14
N GLU A 270 2.59 15.89 20.93
CA GLU A 270 3.48 14.72 20.95
C GLU A 270 3.56 14.05 19.57
N LYS A 271 2.45 13.95 18.83
CA LYS A 271 2.45 13.43 17.45
C LYS A 271 3.27 14.27 16.49
N LEU A 272 3.25 15.60 16.64
CA LEU A 272 4.09 16.49 15.85
C LEU A 272 5.56 16.28 16.19
N GLU A 273 5.89 16.18 17.48
CA GLU A 273 7.26 15.92 17.94
C GLU A 273 7.77 14.58 17.41
N MET A 274 6.97 13.51 17.50
CA MET A 274 7.28 12.20 16.91
C MET A 274 7.57 12.30 15.41
N PHE A 275 6.76 13.05 14.66
CA PHE A 275 6.96 13.22 13.23
C PHE A 275 8.25 13.97 12.92
N LEU A 276 8.52 15.06 13.63
CA LEU A 276 9.71 15.88 13.39
C LEU A 276 11.00 15.18 13.82
N GLU A 277 10.96 14.43 14.92
CA GLU A 277 12.06 13.56 15.35
C GLU A 277 12.38 12.50 14.28
N ALA A 278 11.35 11.83 13.74
CA ALA A 278 11.54 10.89 12.65
C ALA A 278 12.12 11.57 11.41
N CYS A 279 11.63 12.76 11.05
CA CYS A 279 12.20 13.54 9.95
C CYS A 279 13.70 13.80 10.15
N GLU A 280 14.09 14.31 11.32
CA GLU A 280 15.48 14.60 11.66
C GLU A 280 16.35 13.33 11.53
N VAL A 281 15.94 12.24 12.20
CA VAL A 281 16.68 10.97 12.19
C VAL A 281 16.79 10.38 10.78
N PHE A 282 15.72 10.39 9.97
CA PHE A 282 15.79 9.93 8.58
C PHE A 282 16.74 10.81 7.74
N THR A 283 16.64 12.13 7.84
CA THR A 283 17.48 13.05 7.06
C THR A 283 18.95 12.97 7.43
N ASP A 284 19.28 12.81 8.71
CA ASP A 284 20.65 12.62 9.19
C ASP A 284 21.26 11.29 8.72
N ASN A 285 20.43 10.33 8.30
CA ASN A 285 20.82 9.03 7.80
C ASN A 285 20.63 8.86 6.28
N GLY A 286 20.56 9.96 5.52
CA GLY A 286 20.61 9.93 4.05
C GLY A 286 19.28 9.63 3.36
N TYR A 287 18.16 9.91 4.03
CA TYR A 287 16.83 9.87 3.43
C TYR A 287 16.29 11.28 3.19
N ASP A 288 15.76 11.53 1.99
CA ASP A 288 15.07 12.75 1.65
C ASP A 288 13.59 12.64 2.07
N LEU A 289 13.06 13.69 2.69
CA LEU A 289 11.61 13.86 2.85
C LEU A 289 11.00 14.24 1.49
N ILE A 290 10.27 13.29 0.88
CA ILE A 290 9.63 13.47 -0.43
C ILE A 290 8.36 14.31 -0.30
N GLY A 291 7.60 14.08 0.77
CA GLY A 291 6.38 14.83 1.04
C GLY A 291 5.32 13.98 1.72
N LEU A 292 4.42 14.67 2.43
CA LEU A 292 3.45 14.07 3.37
C LEU A 292 4.18 13.22 4.43
N ASP A 293 4.25 11.92 4.19
CA ASP A 293 4.72 10.87 5.07
C ASP A 293 5.75 9.96 4.38
N HIS A 294 6.28 10.34 3.21
CA HIS A 294 7.19 9.50 2.44
C HIS A 294 8.64 9.97 2.51
N PHE A 295 9.54 9.01 2.74
CA PHE A 295 10.98 9.16 2.74
C PHE A 295 11.60 8.20 1.73
N ALA A 296 12.71 8.59 1.10
CA ALA A 296 13.49 7.72 0.22
C ALA A 296 14.97 8.03 0.34
N LYS A 297 15.86 7.04 0.16
CA LYS A 297 17.30 7.30 0.09
C LYS A 297 17.59 8.39 -0.94
N SER A 298 18.56 9.26 -0.69
CA SER A 298 18.81 10.42 -1.56
C SER A 298 19.14 10.04 -3.02
N ASP A 299 19.67 8.84 -3.26
CA ASP A 299 19.98 8.29 -4.58
C ASP A 299 18.83 7.45 -5.20
N ASP A 300 17.75 7.19 -4.47
CA ASP A 300 16.58 6.48 -5.00
C ASP A 300 15.86 7.32 -6.08
N GLY A 301 15.29 6.63 -7.07
CA GLY A 301 14.60 7.26 -8.19
C GLY A 301 13.46 8.19 -7.78
N LEU A 302 12.80 7.94 -6.64
CA LEU A 302 11.75 8.80 -6.12
C LEU A 302 12.31 10.13 -5.58
N ALA A 303 13.44 10.10 -4.88
CA ALA A 303 14.12 11.31 -4.39
C ALA A 303 14.67 12.15 -5.56
N VAL A 304 15.25 11.49 -6.58
CA VAL A 304 15.67 12.14 -7.82
C VAL A 304 14.48 12.81 -8.52
N ALA A 305 13.36 12.09 -8.68
CA ALA A 305 12.14 12.63 -9.28
C ALA A 305 11.55 13.79 -8.47
N TYR A 306 11.65 13.75 -7.14
CA TYR A 306 11.16 14.82 -6.27
C TYR A 306 11.91 16.11 -6.51
N ARG A 307 13.26 16.06 -6.49
CA ARG A 307 14.12 17.22 -6.76
C ARG A 307 13.93 17.78 -8.17
N ASN A 308 13.61 16.92 -9.13
CA ASN A 308 13.33 17.33 -10.51
C ASN A 308 11.89 17.83 -10.73
N GLY A 309 11.03 17.78 -9.70
CA GLY A 309 9.62 18.15 -9.84
C GLY A 309 8.83 17.21 -10.75
N THR A 310 9.23 15.93 -10.84
CA THR A 310 8.66 14.90 -11.71
C THR A 310 7.90 13.77 -10.99
N ILE A 311 7.69 13.84 -9.68
CA ILE A 311 6.86 12.86 -8.94
C ILE A 311 5.37 12.95 -9.25
N GLN A 312 4.63 11.83 -9.26
CA GLN A 312 3.17 11.83 -9.20
C GLN A 312 2.69 11.01 -8.01
N ARG A 313 1.47 11.31 -7.55
CA ARG A 313 0.76 10.50 -6.56
C ARG A 313 -0.42 9.78 -7.23
N ASN A 314 -0.57 8.49 -6.96
CA ASN A 314 -1.78 7.70 -7.29
C ASN A 314 -2.38 7.13 -5.99
N PHE A 315 -3.30 6.17 -6.10
CA PHE A 315 -3.94 5.56 -4.93
C PHE A 315 -3.00 4.65 -4.12
N GLN A 316 -1.92 4.16 -4.74
CA GLN A 316 -0.90 3.29 -4.15
C GLN A 316 0.27 4.08 -3.54
N GLY A 317 0.33 5.40 -3.74
CA GLY A 317 1.33 6.27 -3.13
C GLY A 317 2.07 7.16 -4.14
N MET A 318 3.29 7.56 -3.78
CA MET A 318 4.18 8.34 -4.64
C MET A 318 4.87 7.44 -5.68
N THR A 319 4.92 7.89 -6.93
CA THR A 319 5.51 7.15 -8.06
C THR A 319 6.34 8.08 -8.96
N THR A 320 7.33 7.48 -9.62
CA THR A 320 8.13 8.09 -10.68
C THR A 320 7.45 8.04 -12.04
N HIS A 321 6.38 7.26 -12.19
CA HIS A 321 5.67 7.05 -13.46
C HIS A 321 4.49 8.02 -13.58
N ARG A 322 4.69 9.10 -14.36
CA ARG A 322 3.66 10.12 -14.59
C ARG A 322 2.72 9.77 -15.75
N GLY A 323 1.44 10.12 -15.61
CA GLY A 323 0.47 10.15 -16.70
C GLY A 323 -0.13 8.80 -17.09
N LEU A 324 0.17 7.74 -16.35
CA LEU A 324 -0.38 6.41 -16.60
C LEU A 324 -1.87 6.37 -16.26
N ASP A 325 -2.66 5.70 -17.09
CA ASP A 325 -4.01 5.30 -16.70
C ASP A 325 -3.93 4.08 -15.77
N LEU A 326 -4.63 4.16 -14.64
CA LEU A 326 -4.72 3.09 -13.66
C LEU A 326 -5.96 2.24 -13.95
N VAL A 327 -5.77 0.94 -14.12
CA VAL A 327 -6.84 -0.04 -14.24
C VAL A 327 -6.78 -0.97 -13.03
N GLY A 328 -7.84 -0.97 -12.22
CA GLY A 328 -7.94 -1.75 -10.99
C GLY A 328 -8.81 -2.99 -11.18
N PHE A 329 -8.39 -4.11 -10.59
CA PHE A 329 -9.10 -5.38 -10.60
C PHE A 329 -9.18 -5.97 -9.19
N GLY A 330 -10.29 -6.64 -8.89
CA GLY A 330 -10.61 -7.15 -7.56
C GLY A 330 -11.55 -6.23 -6.77
N VAL A 331 -12.02 -6.73 -5.63
CA VAL A 331 -12.93 -6.00 -4.74
C VAL A 331 -12.35 -4.64 -4.33
N SER A 332 -13.18 -3.60 -4.34
CA SER A 332 -12.89 -2.22 -3.93
C SER A 332 -11.85 -1.46 -4.75
N SER A 333 -11.28 -2.09 -5.79
CA SER A 333 -10.27 -1.52 -6.67
C SER A 333 -10.74 -0.25 -7.34
N ILE A 334 -9.82 0.69 -7.53
CA ILE A 334 -10.10 1.95 -8.19
C ILE A 334 -9.33 2.01 -9.50
N SER A 335 -10.05 2.30 -10.58
CA SER A 335 -9.49 2.70 -11.86
C SER A 335 -9.50 4.22 -11.98
N HIS A 336 -8.46 4.78 -12.59
CA HIS A 336 -8.31 6.21 -12.84
C HIS A 336 -7.78 6.43 -14.24
N LEU A 337 -8.63 6.97 -15.11
CA LEU A 337 -8.24 7.40 -16.45
C LEU A 337 -7.94 8.90 -16.39
N GLN A 338 -6.70 9.27 -16.71
CA GLN A 338 -6.16 10.60 -16.49
C GLN A 338 -6.99 11.65 -17.24
N GLY A 339 -7.54 12.61 -16.50
CA GLY A 339 -8.37 13.68 -17.05
C GLY A 339 -9.76 13.24 -17.52
N VAL A 340 -10.12 11.95 -17.39
CA VAL A 340 -11.42 11.42 -17.78
C VAL A 340 -12.28 11.13 -16.55
N GLY A 341 -11.78 10.36 -15.59
CA GLY A 341 -12.58 10.01 -14.41
C GLY A 341 -12.05 8.86 -13.56
N TYR A 342 -12.86 8.48 -12.58
CA TYR A 342 -12.60 7.41 -11.62
C TYR A 342 -13.75 6.40 -11.64
N TRP A 343 -13.42 5.11 -11.53
CA TRP A 343 -14.38 4.01 -11.39
C TRP A 343 -13.93 3.12 -10.24
N GLN A 344 -14.88 2.57 -9.48
CA GLN A 344 -14.58 1.70 -8.35
C GLN A 344 -15.37 0.39 -8.46
N SER A 345 -14.67 -0.72 -8.30
CA SER A 345 -15.29 -2.04 -8.23
C SER A 345 -16.11 -2.22 -6.95
N GLU A 346 -17.00 -3.21 -6.94
CA GLU A 346 -17.80 -3.57 -5.76
C GLU A 346 -16.95 -3.67 -4.50
N LYS A 347 -17.44 -3.14 -3.38
CA LYS A 347 -16.66 -3.01 -2.14
C LYS A 347 -16.75 -4.24 -1.23
N GLU A 348 -17.71 -5.12 -1.51
CA GLU A 348 -17.97 -6.34 -0.77
C GLU A 348 -17.55 -7.55 -1.60
N ALA A 349 -16.71 -8.40 -1.02
CA ALA A 349 -16.13 -9.54 -1.74
C ALA A 349 -17.20 -10.53 -2.23
N GLU A 350 -18.26 -10.73 -1.44
CA GLU A 350 -19.35 -11.66 -1.79
C GLU A 350 -20.12 -11.18 -3.02
N SER A 351 -20.45 -9.88 -3.08
CA SER A 351 -21.07 -9.28 -4.27
C SER A 351 -20.14 -9.28 -5.48
N TYR A 352 -18.84 -9.02 -5.28
CA TYR A 352 -17.85 -9.06 -6.36
C TYR A 352 -17.75 -10.46 -7.01
N GLU A 353 -17.81 -11.52 -6.21
CA GLU A 353 -17.72 -12.90 -6.69
C GLU A 353 -18.96 -13.39 -7.47
N GLU A 354 -20.08 -12.66 -7.43
CA GLU A 354 -21.32 -13.01 -8.15
C GLU A 354 -21.40 -12.44 -9.58
N VAL A 355 -20.49 -11.54 -9.94
CA VAL A 355 -20.38 -10.88 -11.26
C VAL A 355 -19.57 -11.72 -12.23
#